data_AF-A0A7Y7IVX2-F1
#
_entry.id   AF-A0A7Y7IVX2-F1
#
_cell.length_a   1.000
_cell.length_b   1.000
_cell.length_c   1.000
_cell.angle_alpha   90.00
_cell.angle_beta   90.00
_cell.angle_gamma   90.00
#
_symmetry.space_group_name_H-M   'P 1'
#
loop_
_entity.id
_entity.type
_entity.pdbx_description
1 polymer ?
#
loop_
_entity_poly.entity_id
_entity_poly.type
_entity_poly.pdbx_seq_one_letter_code
_entity_poly.pdbx_strand_id
1 'polypeptide(L)'
;MARWTYVLAVPLALYTLAPSVVVAQSVTAQTPAVPQAATTHVSKEELRQMVAPIALYPDALLTQILAASTYPLEIVMADRWVRAPGNGTLKGDALIRALDGQDWDASVKSLVPFPDILHTMSENIDWTQKLGEAFLAQQSDVLAAVQALRGRAEAAGTLKSTARQTVTHEGSNYVITPAQPDTVYVPAYNPNVAYGTWPDPSYPPAYYPPPTGAYAASALATGLAFGAGIAITNSLWGWGQPNWGAGNVNINASRFNGINANRYNNFRANGAAVTSGNWQHNPDHRRGVAYANPQVRQQYRPGTGANSAQREAFRGRAAPGTSNIGQNRQAPTRRGNAGTIQRPNAGAGNRPNIRSPAGGGGTAQALRNSPRTGGEGRFSGAGSQNRRASAGAPAFQSIGNGAGARAQAAQGRASRASMSGAARG
;
A
#
# COMPACT_ATOMS: atom_id res chain seq x y z
N MET A 1 19.59 68.40 51.21
CA MET A 1 18.49 67.50 51.60
C MET A 1 17.32 68.33 52.09
N ALA A 2 16.11 67.79 51.95
CA ALA A 2 14.84 68.27 52.50
C ALA A 2 14.02 69.29 51.66
N ARG A 3 13.13 68.68 50.86
CA ARG A 3 11.68 68.94 50.75
C ARG A 3 11.21 70.36 50.42
N TRP A 4 10.62 70.49 49.24
CA TRP A 4 9.62 71.53 48.95
C TRP A 4 8.36 70.92 48.36
N THR A 5 7.22 71.39 48.84
CA THR A 5 5.88 70.94 48.51
C THR A 5 4.96 72.15 48.38
N TYR A 6 4.18 72.15 47.30
CA TYR A 6 2.99 72.97 46.95
C TYR A 6 3.29 74.45 46.64
N VAL A 7 2.63 75.14 45.68
CA VAL A 7 1.18 75.27 45.42
C VAL A 7 0.91 75.67 43.95
N LEU A 8 -0.29 75.32 43.47
CA LEU A 8 -0.98 75.70 42.22
C LEU A 8 -1.01 77.20 41.87
N ALA A 9 -0.98 77.52 40.57
CA ALA A 9 -1.79 78.60 39.95
C ALA A 9 -1.91 78.44 38.41
N VAL A 10 -3.17 78.39 37.95
CA VAL A 10 -3.73 78.42 36.57
C VAL A 10 -3.57 79.86 36.01
N PRO A 11 -3.37 80.17 34.69
CA PRO A 11 -4.34 80.02 33.59
C PRO A 11 -3.67 79.83 32.21
N LEU A 12 -4.25 79.88 31.01
CA LEU A 12 -5.42 80.52 30.43
C LEU A 12 -5.63 79.84 29.06
N ALA A 13 -6.89 79.58 28.68
CA ALA A 13 -7.23 79.00 27.40
C ALA A 13 -7.05 80.01 26.25
N LEU A 14 -6.52 79.56 25.11
CA LEU A 14 -6.85 80.12 23.81
C LEU A 14 -7.27 78.99 22.88
N TYR A 15 -8.54 79.06 22.48
CA TYR A 15 -9.23 78.14 21.59
C TYR A 15 -8.99 78.62 20.15
N THR A 16 -8.17 77.90 19.38
CA THR A 16 -8.08 78.10 17.94
C THR A 16 -8.83 76.97 17.24
N LEU A 17 -9.88 77.34 16.50
CA LEU A 17 -10.58 76.43 15.59
C LEU A 17 -9.61 76.00 14.48
N ALA A 18 -9.26 74.71 14.45
CA ALA A 18 -8.63 74.07 13.31
C ALA A 18 -9.68 73.29 12.51
N PRO A 19 -9.66 73.33 11.17
CA PRO A 19 -10.64 72.65 10.33
C PRO A 19 -10.53 71.14 10.48
N SER A 20 -11.68 70.48 10.68
CA SER A 20 -11.82 69.04 10.75
C SER A 20 -11.33 68.39 9.45
N VAL A 21 -10.10 67.90 9.45
CA VAL A 21 -9.63 66.94 8.45
C VAL A 21 -10.29 65.61 8.80
N VAL A 22 -11.32 65.25 8.04
CA VAL A 22 -11.87 63.89 8.03
C VAL A 22 -10.78 62.99 7.46
N VAL A 23 -9.95 62.42 8.35
CA VAL A 23 -9.09 61.31 7.99
C VAL A 23 -10.01 60.12 7.82
N ALA A 24 -10.28 59.75 6.57
CA ALA A 24 -10.88 58.46 6.26
C ALA A 24 -9.93 57.39 6.84
N GLN A 25 -10.32 56.82 7.98
CA GLN A 25 -9.65 55.64 8.51
C GLN A 25 -9.89 54.53 7.50
N SER A 26 -8.89 54.26 6.66
CA SER A 26 -8.82 53.00 5.96
C SER A 26 -8.72 51.93 7.03
N VAL A 27 -9.86 51.32 7.35
CA VAL A 27 -9.89 50.04 8.05
C VAL A 27 -9.19 49.08 7.10
N THR A 28 -7.88 48.89 7.28
CA THR A 28 -7.21 47.73 6.75
C THR A 28 -7.91 46.55 7.40
N ALA A 29 -8.82 45.94 6.65
CA ALA A 29 -9.32 44.62 6.97
C ALA A 29 -8.08 43.77 7.17
N GLN A 30 -7.80 43.41 8.42
CA GLN A 30 -6.84 42.36 8.72
C GLN A 30 -7.45 41.12 8.07
N THR A 31 -6.97 40.80 6.87
CA THR A 31 -7.22 39.51 6.26
C THR A 31 -6.89 38.50 7.35
N PRO A 32 -7.83 37.63 7.77
CA PRO A 32 -7.50 36.61 8.76
C PRO A 32 -6.24 35.91 8.25
N ALA A 33 -5.18 35.91 9.07
CA ALA A 33 -3.96 35.22 8.75
C ALA A 33 -4.36 33.80 8.35
N VAL A 34 -4.24 33.49 7.07
CA VAL A 34 -4.42 32.13 6.58
C VAL A 34 -3.44 31.31 7.42
N PRO A 35 -3.89 30.28 8.16
CA PRO A 35 -2.97 29.46 8.94
C PRO A 35 -1.84 29.06 8.02
N GLN A 36 -0.63 29.55 8.34
CA GLN A 36 0.57 29.19 7.62
C GLN A 36 0.59 27.67 7.63
N ALA A 37 0.54 27.06 6.44
CA ALA A 37 0.44 25.62 6.30
C ALA A 37 1.46 24.98 7.25
N ALA A 38 0.98 24.25 8.25
CA ALA A 38 1.85 23.58 9.20
C ALA A 38 2.90 22.80 8.41
N THR A 39 4.18 23.04 8.70
CA THR A 39 5.30 22.45 7.97
C THR A 39 5.15 20.92 7.99
N THR A 40 4.75 20.36 6.85
CA THR A 40 4.55 18.90 6.64
C THR A 40 5.87 18.14 6.51
N HIS A 41 6.99 18.86 6.59
CA HIS A 41 8.35 18.35 6.50
C HIS A 41 8.88 18.08 7.91
N VAL A 42 9.34 16.85 8.15
CA VAL A 42 9.91 16.47 9.44
C VAL A 42 11.31 17.07 9.55
N SER A 43 11.65 17.65 10.71
CA SER A 43 12.95 18.29 10.93
C SER A 43 14.09 17.27 10.95
N LYS A 44 15.34 17.71 10.74
CA LYS A 44 16.51 16.81 10.74
C LYS A 44 16.74 16.15 12.09
N GLU A 45 16.45 16.88 13.17
CA GLU A 45 16.57 16.45 14.56
C GLU A 45 15.52 15.37 14.85
N GLU A 46 14.27 15.62 14.45
CA GLU A 46 13.18 14.66 14.62
C GLU A 46 13.38 13.41 13.76
N LEU A 47 13.90 13.54 12.53
CA LEU A 47 14.28 12.40 11.70
C LEU A 47 15.37 11.55 12.37
N ARG A 48 16.43 12.19 12.90
CA ARG A 48 17.50 11.48 13.62
C ARG A 48 16.93 10.75 14.83
N GLN A 49 16.10 11.39 15.64
CA GLN A 49 15.40 10.75 16.74
C GLN A 49 14.59 9.53 16.28
N MET A 50 13.85 9.67 15.18
CA MET A 50 12.95 8.64 14.66
C MET A 50 13.69 7.40 14.14
N VAL A 51 14.84 7.58 13.46
CA VAL A 51 15.65 6.47 12.93
C VAL A 51 16.67 5.93 13.93
N ALA A 52 16.89 6.61 15.06
CA ALA A 52 17.86 6.23 16.08
C ALA A 52 17.79 4.76 16.54
N PRO A 53 16.61 4.12 16.67
CA PRO A 53 16.56 2.72 17.09
C PRO A 53 17.01 1.72 16.02
N ILE A 54 17.06 2.13 14.74
CA ILE A 54 17.29 1.23 13.59
C ILE A 54 18.50 1.63 12.73
N ALA A 55 19.11 2.79 12.97
CA ALA A 55 20.16 3.31 12.08
C ALA A 55 21.43 2.44 12.04
N LEU A 56 21.70 1.65 13.08
CA LEU A 56 22.85 0.72 13.11
C LEU A 56 22.53 -0.68 12.55
N TYR A 57 21.33 -0.90 12.02
CA TYR A 57 20.97 -2.20 11.43
C TYR A 57 21.64 -2.39 10.06
N PRO A 58 21.87 -3.64 9.63
CA PRO A 58 22.33 -3.93 8.28
C PRO A 58 21.43 -3.30 7.21
N ASP A 59 22.04 -2.80 6.13
CA ASP A 59 21.38 -1.97 5.11
C ASP A 59 20.14 -2.64 4.49
N ALA A 60 20.22 -3.96 4.25
CA ALA A 60 19.10 -4.73 3.72
C ALA A 60 17.94 -4.84 4.73
N LEU A 61 18.22 -4.97 6.04
CA LEU A 61 17.19 -5.01 7.08
C LEU A 61 16.59 -3.63 7.31
N LEU A 62 17.43 -2.59 7.37
CA LEU A 62 16.98 -1.20 7.46
C LEU A 62 16.00 -0.89 6.31
N THR A 63 16.35 -1.27 5.08
CA THR A 63 15.49 -1.09 3.91
C THR A 63 14.14 -1.79 4.06
N GLN A 64 14.13 -3.03 4.57
CA GLN A 64 12.90 -3.77 4.82
C GLN A 64 12.01 -3.07 5.86
N ILE A 65 12.60 -2.58 6.95
CA ILE A 65 11.86 -1.85 7.99
C ILE A 65 11.27 -0.56 7.43
N LEU A 66 12.07 0.23 6.70
CA LEU A 66 11.62 1.49 6.12
C LEU A 66 10.46 1.27 5.12
N ALA A 67 10.59 0.30 4.22
CA ALA A 67 9.52 -0.03 3.27
C ALA A 67 8.27 -0.58 3.98
N ALA A 68 8.43 -1.51 4.91
CA ALA A 68 7.32 -2.15 5.60
C ALA A 68 6.57 -1.20 6.54
N SER A 69 7.26 -0.18 7.09
CA SER A 69 6.64 0.88 7.90
C SER A 69 5.56 1.66 7.14
N THR A 70 5.58 1.62 5.81
CA THR A 70 4.53 2.22 4.97
C THR A 70 3.22 1.41 4.92
N TYR A 71 3.21 0.20 5.50
CA TYR A 71 2.08 -0.74 5.55
C TYR A 71 1.75 -1.17 7.00
N PRO A 72 1.36 -0.24 7.88
CA PRO A 72 1.21 -0.49 9.32
C PRO A 72 0.20 -1.60 9.65
N LEU A 73 -0.89 -1.74 8.90
CA LEU A 73 -1.86 -2.82 9.13
C LEU A 73 -1.26 -4.20 8.81
N GLU A 74 -0.44 -4.29 7.77
CA GLU A 74 0.22 -5.55 7.40
C GLU A 74 1.29 -5.96 8.42
N ILE A 75 1.99 -5.00 9.03
CA ILE A 75 2.88 -5.25 10.17
C ILE A 75 2.12 -5.91 11.33
N VAL A 76 0.97 -5.35 11.73
CA VAL A 76 0.16 -5.91 12.83
C VAL A 76 -0.36 -7.30 12.48
N MET A 77 -0.78 -7.53 11.24
CA MET A 77 -1.20 -8.86 10.78
C MET A 77 -0.05 -9.86 10.79
N ALA A 78 1.15 -9.45 10.35
CA ALA A 78 2.33 -10.29 10.32
C ALA A 78 2.81 -10.65 11.74
N ASP A 79 2.86 -9.69 12.66
CA ASP A 79 3.21 -9.95 14.07
C ASP A 79 2.23 -10.96 14.71
N ARG A 80 0.92 -10.76 14.54
CA ARG A 80 -0.10 -11.72 15.01
C ARG A 80 0.06 -13.10 14.37
N TRP A 81 0.35 -13.15 13.08
CA TRP A 81 0.54 -14.40 12.37
C TRP A 81 1.76 -15.17 12.87
N VAL A 82 2.89 -14.49 13.11
CA VAL A 82 4.11 -15.11 13.64
C VAL A 82 3.91 -15.64 15.06
N ARG A 83 3.11 -14.94 15.87
CA ARG A 83 2.75 -15.34 17.24
C ARG A 83 1.73 -16.48 17.31
N ALA A 84 1.02 -16.75 16.20
CA ALA A 84 0.08 -17.85 16.17
C ALA A 84 0.83 -19.20 16.36
N PRO A 85 0.26 -20.16 17.10
CA PRO A 85 0.90 -21.44 17.38
C PRO A 85 1.40 -22.13 16.10
N GLY A 86 2.67 -22.52 16.08
CA GLY A 86 3.32 -23.22 14.98
C GLY A 86 3.92 -22.33 13.88
N ASN A 87 3.47 -21.09 13.71
CA ASN A 87 3.98 -20.22 12.63
C ASN A 87 5.38 -19.66 12.95
N GLY A 88 5.62 -19.18 14.17
CA GLY A 88 6.91 -18.59 14.56
C GLY A 88 8.09 -19.58 14.53
N THR A 89 7.81 -20.88 14.54
CA THR A 89 8.81 -21.95 14.43
C THR A 89 9.15 -22.32 12.99
N LEU A 90 8.37 -21.86 12.00
CA LEU A 90 8.64 -22.15 10.60
C LEU A 90 9.94 -21.48 10.14
N LYS A 91 10.73 -22.20 9.34
CA LYS A 91 12.00 -21.76 8.74
C LYS A 91 12.10 -22.25 7.30
N GLY A 92 12.99 -21.66 6.51
CA GLY A 92 13.29 -22.08 5.14
C GLY A 92 12.05 -22.23 4.25
N ASP A 93 11.99 -23.29 3.45
CA ASP A 93 10.91 -23.55 2.49
C ASP A 93 9.54 -23.75 3.14
N ALA A 94 9.49 -24.22 4.39
CA ALA A 94 8.22 -24.32 5.13
C ALA A 94 7.66 -22.93 5.43
N LEU A 95 8.52 -21.99 5.83
CA LEU A 95 8.12 -20.59 6.03
C LEU A 95 7.68 -19.94 4.72
N ILE A 96 8.46 -20.10 3.65
CA ILE A 96 8.17 -19.52 2.33
C ILE A 96 6.77 -19.97 1.85
N ARG A 97 6.49 -21.28 1.90
CA ARG A 97 5.17 -21.82 1.51
C ARG A 97 4.03 -21.28 2.37
N ALA A 98 4.27 -21.09 3.67
CA ALA A 98 3.24 -20.54 4.56
C ALA A 98 2.95 -19.06 4.27
N LEU A 99 3.97 -18.30 3.82
CA LEU A 99 3.85 -16.90 3.43
C LEU A 99 3.23 -16.70 2.04
N ASP A 100 3.18 -17.73 1.19
CA ASP A 100 2.53 -17.66 -0.12
C ASP A 100 1.04 -17.30 -0.02
N GLY A 101 0.36 -17.82 1.01
CA GLY A 101 -1.05 -17.53 1.28
C GLY A 101 -1.30 -16.13 1.84
N GLN A 102 -0.25 -15.40 2.22
CA GLN A 102 -0.38 -14.06 2.79
C GLN A 102 -0.31 -13.01 1.69
N ASP A 103 -1.33 -12.15 1.64
CA ASP A 103 -1.44 -11.05 0.67
C ASP A 103 -0.75 -9.77 1.17
N TRP A 104 0.42 -9.92 1.78
CA TRP A 104 1.23 -8.78 2.26
C TRP A 104 2.25 -8.35 1.23
N ASP A 105 2.71 -7.11 1.36
CA ASP A 105 3.85 -6.59 0.61
C ASP A 105 5.12 -7.41 0.89
N ALA A 106 6.00 -7.48 -0.10
CA ALA A 106 7.24 -8.22 0.00
C ALA A 106 8.15 -7.73 1.14
N SER A 107 8.15 -6.42 1.44
CA SER A 107 8.88 -5.86 2.58
C SER A 107 8.38 -6.39 3.92
N VAL A 108 7.07 -6.52 4.10
CA VAL A 108 6.45 -7.07 5.33
C VAL A 108 6.76 -8.55 5.46
N LYS A 109 6.64 -9.32 4.36
CA LYS A 109 7.03 -10.75 4.35
C LYS A 109 8.50 -10.97 4.72
N SER A 110 9.37 -10.07 4.28
CA SER A 110 10.81 -10.14 4.57
C SER A 110 11.14 -9.91 6.04
N LEU A 111 10.25 -9.27 6.81
CA LEU A 111 10.40 -9.08 8.25
C LEU A 111 9.93 -10.26 9.09
N VAL A 112 9.21 -11.24 8.51
CA VAL A 112 8.71 -12.41 9.24
C VAL A 112 9.80 -13.24 9.93
N PRO A 113 11.00 -13.45 9.34
CA PRO A 113 12.12 -14.07 10.05
C PRO A 113 12.62 -13.30 11.28
N PHE A 114 12.21 -12.04 11.45
CA PHE A 114 12.62 -11.11 12.51
C PHE A 114 11.45 -10.77 13.45
N PRO A 115 10.97 -11.74 14.26
CA PRO A 115 9.76 -11.58 15.09
C PRO A 115 9.83 -10.39 16.05
N ASP A 116 10.99 -10.12 16.65
CA ASP A 116 11.15 -9.04 17.62
C ASP A 116 11.01 -7.65 16.97
N ILE A 117 11.44 -7.52 15.70
CA ILE A 117 11.30 -6.28 14.93
C ILE A 117 9.83 -6.08 14.55
N LEU A 118 9.17 -7.12 14.05
CA LEU A 118 7.73 -7.08 13.77
C LEU A 118 6.93 -6.69 15.01
N HIS A 119 7.25 -7.31 16.15
CA HIS A 119 6.60 -7.00 17.40
C HIS A 119 6.82 -5.55 17.83
N THR A 120 8.07 -5.07 17.76
CA THR A 120 8.39 -3.68 18.12
C THR A 120 7.62 -2.70 17.23
N MET A 121 7.56 -2.96 15.92
CA MET A 121 6.79 -2.13 14.99
C MET A 121 5.27 -2.20 15.22
N SER A 122 4.76 -3.38 15.62
CA SER A 122 3.35 -3.64 15.92
C SER A 122 2.89 -2.93 17.20
N GLU A 123 3.66 -3.06 18.28
CA GLU A 123 3.39 -2.41 19.58
C GLU A 123 3.55 -0.88 19.50
N ASN A 124 4.54 -0.40 18.75
CA ASN A 124 4.82 1.02 18.59
C ASN A 124 4.26 1.54 17.26
N ILE A 125 2.96 1.31 17.04
CA ILE A 125 2.32 1.58 15.74
C ILE A 125 2.38 3.05 15.33
N ASP A 126 2.35 3.98 16.29
CA ASP A 126 2.48 5.42 16.03
C ASP A 126 3.88 5.77 15.48
N TRP A 127 4.93 5.16 16.03
CA TRP A 127 6.29 5.31 15.51
C TRP A 127 6.41 4.70 14.12
N THR A 128 5.87 3.50 13.92
CA THR A 128 5.86 2.83 12.61
C THR A 128 5.18 3.67 11.55
N GLN A 129 4.02 4.26 11.85
CA GLN A 129 3.31 5.15 10.92
C GLN A 129 4.10 6.42 10.60
N LYS A 130 4.65 7.09 11.62
CA LYS A 130 5.47 8.29 11.42
C LYS A 130 6.71 8.02 10.57
N LEU A 131 7.39 6.89 10.83
CA LEU A 131 8.55 6.44 10.04
C LEU A 131 8.17 6.22 8.58
N GLY A 132 7.08 5.50 8.34
CA GLY A 132 6.59 5.26 6.98
C GLY A 132 6.22 6.55 6.25
N GLU A 133 5.54 7.48 6.92
CA GLU A 133 5.17 8.76 6.31
C GLU A 133 6.36 9.65 6.04
N ALA A 134 7.33 9.73 6.94
CA ALA A 134 8.58 10.45 6.71
C ALA A 134 9.35 9.84 5.52
N PHE A 135 9.40 8.51 5.43
CA PHE A 135 10.06 7.82 4.32
C PHE A 135 9.38 8.06 2.97
N LEU A 136 8.04 8.14 2.94
CA LEU A 136 7.28 8.50 1.74
C LEU A 136 7.43 9.97 1.35
N ALA A 137 7.48 10.88 2.32
CA ALA A 137 7.54 12.32 2.07
C ALA A 137 8.95 12.81 1.69
N GLN A 138 9.99 12.26 2.34
CA GLN A 138 11.35 12.80 2.33
C GLN A 138 12.40 11.69 2.48
N GLN A 139 12.35 10.69 1.59
CA GLN A 139 13.23 9.51 1.59
C GLN A 139 14.72 9.86 1.73
N SER A 140 15.20 10.86 0.99
CA SER A 140 16.60 11.30 1.03
C SER A 140 17.02 11.78 2.43
N ASP A 141 16.19 12.58 3.09
CA ASP A 141 16.50 13.11 4.42
C ASP A 141 16.46 12.03 5.50
N VAL A 142 15.56 11.04 5.38
CA VAL A 142 15.54 9.87 6.26
C VAL A 142 16.85 9.08 6.16
N LEU A 143 17.32 8.84 4.93
CA LEU A 143 18.58 8.13 4.71
C LEU A 143 19.79 8.96 5.17
N ALA A 144 19.77 10.28 4.96
CA ALA A 144 20.81 11.18 5.47
C ALA A 144 20.87 11.18 7.01
N ALA A 145 19.72 11.14 7.69
CA ALA A 145 19.66 11.04 9.15
C ALA A 145 20.28 9.72 9.65
N VAL A 146 20.06 8.61 8.95
CA VAL A 146 20.73 7.33 9.24
C VAL A 146 22.25 7.45 9.12
N GLN A 147 22.75 8.03 8.03
CA GLN A 147 24.18 8.21 7.80
C GLN A 147 24.83 9.11 8.85
N ALA A 148 24.16 10.21 9.23
CA ALA A 148 24.62 11.09 10.30
C ALA A 148 24.79 10.32 11.62
N LEU A 149 23.84 9.45 11.97
CA LEU A 149 23.92 8.63 13.17
C LEU A 149 24.99 7.54 13.08
N ARG A 150 25.20 6.92 11.91
CA ARG A 150 26.28 5.96 11.69
C ARG A 150 27.66 6.60 11.89
N GLY A 151 27.86 7.83 11.40
CA GLY A 151 29.09 8.59 11.66
C GLY A 151 29.30 8.89 13.15
N ARG A 152 28.24 9.21 13.90
CA ARG A 152 28.35 9.37 15.35
C ARG A 152 28.70 8.07 16.06
N ALA A 153 28.11 6.96 15.66
CA ALA A 153 28.39 5.66 16.26
C ALA A 153 29.81 5.18 15.97
N GLU A 154 30.35 5.46 14.77
CA GLU A 154 31.76 5.20 14.47
C GLU A 154 32.67 6.09 15.34
N ALA A 155 32.39 7.40 15.44
CA ALA A 155 33.14 8.33 16.27
C ALA A 155 33.08 7.97 17.77
N ALA A 156 31.95 7.44 18.25
CA ALA A 156 31.78 6.92 19.61
C ALA A 156 32.41 5.53 19.81
N GLY A 157 32.88 4.88 18.73
CA GLY A 157 33.52 3.57 18.77
C GLY A 157 32.56 2.39 18.95
N THR A 158 31.26 2.57 18.73
CA THR A 158 30.24 1.52 18.86
C THR A 158 29.93 0.84 17.51
N LEU A 159 30.08 1.57 16.40
CA LEU A 159 29.95 1.01 15.05
C LEU A 159 31.31 0.50 14.56
N LYS A 160 31.47 -0.83 14.53
CA LYS A 160 32.69 -1.51 14.10
C LYS A 160 32.38 -2.79 13.32
N SER A 161 33.32 -3.20 12.47
CA SER A 161 33.33 -4.54 11.87
C SER A 161 33.63 -5.59 12.94
N THR A 162 32.89 -6.70 12.91
CA THR A 162 32.99 -7.81 13.85
C THR A 162 32.70 -9.13 13.12
N ALA A 163 32.72 -10.26 13.82
CA ALA A 163 32.26 -11.54 13.27
C ALA A 163 30.75 -11.58 12.95
N ARG A 164 29.97 -10.56 13.37
CA ARG A 164 28.51 -10.50 13.18
C ARG A 164 28.10 -9.55 12.04
N GLN A 165 28.87 -8.50 11.81
CA GLN A 165 28.61 -7.50 10.77
C GLN A 165 29.92 -6.95 10.19
N THR A 166 29.87 -6.51 8.95
CA THR A 166 30.94 -5.80 8.27
C THR A 166 30.50 -4.36 8.03
N VAL A 167 31.35 -3.41 8.44
CA VAL A 167 31.17 -1.96 8.20
C VAL A 167 32.20 -1.54 7.16
N THR A 168 31.72 -1.03 6.02
CA THR A 168 32.55 -0.52 4.92
C THR A 168 32.15 0.92 4.58
N HIS A 169 33.05 1.62 3.88
CA HIS A 169 32.83 2.97 3.40
C HIS A 169 32.69 2.98 1.87
N GLU A 170 31.60 3.55 1.37
CA GLU A 170 31.40 3.86 -0.04
C GLU A 170 31.40 5.39 -0.22
N GLY A 171 32.56 5.94 -0.53
CA GLY A 171 32.79 7.39 -0.46
C GLY A 171 32.67 7.87 0.99
N SER A 172 31.73 8.76 1.27
CA SER A 172 31.42 9.25 2.62
C SER A 172 30.31 8.45 3.33
N ASN A 173 29.80 7.38 2.71
CA ASN A 173 28.65 6.64 3.22
C ASN A 173 29.07 5.35 3.92
N TYR A 174 28.46 5.10 5.07
CA TYR A 174 28.56 3.88 5.84
C TYR A 174 27.65 2.80 5.28
N VAL A 175 28.23 1.65 4.96
CA VAL A 175 27.51 0.45 4.49
C VAL A 175 27.68 -0.64 5.54
N ILE A 176 26.55 -1.15 6.05
CA ILE A 176 26.53 -2.23 7.05
C ILE A 176 25.96 -3.49 6.39
N THR A 177 26.75 -4.53 6.34
CA THR A 177 26.34 -5.84 5.79
C THR A 177 26.52 -6.94 6.83
N PRO A 178 25.74 -8.03 6.77
CA PRO A 178 26.04 -9.22 7.56
C PRO A 178 27.43 -9.74 7.22
N ALA A 179 28.21 -10.14 8.23
CA ALA A 179 29.53 -10.75 8.00
C ALA A 179 29.41 -12.15 7.38
N GLN A 180 28.28 -12.82 7.62
CA GLN A 180 27.95 -14.13 7.07
C GLN A 180 26.84 -13.99 6.00
N PRO A 181 26.99 -14.56 4.79
CA PRO A 181 26.04 -14.34 3.70
C PRO A 181 24.60 -14.82 3.97
N ASP A 182 24.45 -15.82 4.83
CA ASP A 182 23.20 -16.54 5.11
C ASP A 182 22.68 -16.29 6.53
N THR A 183 23.36 -15.46 7.32
CA THR A 183 23.04 -15.26 8.73
C THR A 183 23.10 -13.79 9.10
N VAL A 184 22.00 -13.27 9.64
CA VAL A 184 21.88 -11.88 10.10
C VAL A 184 21.84 -11.86 11.62
N TYR A 185 22.65 -11.00 12.22
CA TYR A 185 22.60 -10.71 13.64
C TYR A 185 22.00 -9.32 13.82
N VAL A 186 20.85 -9.24 14.47
CA VAL A 186 20.19 -7.95 14.72
C VAL A 186 20.90 -7.24 15.88
N PRO A 187 21.40 -6.01 15.68
CA PRO A 187 21.96 -5.21 16.76
C PRO A 187 20.90 -4.84 17.79
N ALA A 188 21.23 -4.94 19.07
CA ALA A 188 20.49 -4.32 20.16
C ALA A 188 21.40 -3.32 20.88
N TYR A 189 20.91 -2.10 21.05
CA TYR A 189 21.67 -1.01 21.64
C TYR A 189 20.72 0.01 22.24
N ASN A 190 21.22 0.80 23.20
CA ASN A 190 20.53 1.98 23.68
C ASN A 190 20.98 3.18 22.84
N PRO A 191 20.10 3.84 22.06
CA PRO A 191 20.46 5.01 21.28
C PRO A 191 21.10 6.15 22.09
N ASN A 192 20.77 6.29 23.38
CA ASN A 192 21.36 7.29 24.26
C ASN A 192 22.85 7.04 24.58
N VAL A 193 23.35 5.84 24.28
CA VAL A 193 24.75 5.44 24.51
C VAL A 193 25.48 5.19 23.20
N ALA A 194 24.80 4.55 22.24
CA ALA A 194 25.39 4.10 20.98
C ALA A 194 25.98 5.25 20.13
N TYR A 195 25.41 6.46 20.22
CA TYR A 195 25.80 7.60 19.40
C TYR A 195 26.71 8.61 20.14
N GLY A 196 27.27 8.22 21.29
CA GLY A 196 27.93 9.15 22.20
C GLY A 196 26.95 10.15 22.80
N THR A 197 27.40 11.37 23.12
CA THR A 197 26.52 12.45 23.57
C THR A 197 25.45 12.72 22.52
N TRP A 198 24.17 12.59 22.86
CA TRP A 198 23.09 12.81 21.92
C TRP A 198 23.06 14.27 21.43
N PRO A 199 22.98 14.53 20.10
CA PRO A 199 23.09 15.88 19.56
C PRO A 199 21.87 16.77 19.76
N ASP A 200 20.68 16.17 19.96
CA ASP A 200 19.41 16.90 19.90
C ASP A 200 18.64 16.76 21.23
N PRO A 201 18.95 17.59 22.26
CA PRO A 201 18.33 17.47 23.58
C PRO A 201 16.81 17.55 23.56
N SER A 202 16.24 18.34 22.64
CA SER A 202 14.79 18.51 22.48
C SER A 202 14.11 17.30 21.80
N TYR A 203 14.88 16.41 21.19
CA TYR A 203 14.41 15.24 20.45
C TYR A 203 15.15 13.97 20.91
N PRO A 204 14.97 13.54 22.18
CA PRO A 204 15.69 12.38 22.72
C PRO A 204 15.22 11.07 22.07
N PRO A 205 16.13 10.13 21.76
CA PRO A 205 15.78 8.94 21.02
C PRO A 205 14.97 7.97 21.88
N ALA A 206 14.01 7.29 21.26
CA ALA A 206 13.27 6.20 21.90
C ALA A 206 14.19 5.00 22.12
N TYR A 207 14.05 4.32 23.26
CA TYR A 207 14.73 3.06 23.54
C TYR A 207 13.72 1.93 23.62
N TYR A 208 13.84 0.96 22.72
CA TYR A 208 13.06 -0.27 22.73
C TYR A 208 13.95 -1.39 23.28
N PRO A 209 13.80 -1.75 24.57
CA PRO A 209 14.66 -2.75 25.17
C PRO A 209 14.45 -4.10 24.48
N PRO A 210 15.53 -4.85 24.20
CA PRO A 210 15.40 -6.19 23.66
C PRO A 210 14.68 -7.13 24.64
N PRO A 211 14.07 -8.22 24.15
CA PRO A 211 13.50 -9.24 25.02
C PRO A 211 14.51 -9.77 26.05
N THR A 212 14.07 -9.95 27.28
CA THR A 212 14.91 -10.43 28.39
C THR A 212 15.54 -11.77 28.07
N GLY A 213 16.86 -11.88 28.22
CA GLY A 213 17.62 -13.12 28.00
C GLY A 213 18.11 -13.35 26.57
N ALA A 214 17.75 -12.49 25.61
CA ALA A 214 18.19 -12.63 24.22
C ALA A 214 19.62 -12.08 23.95
N TYR A 215 20.19 -11.32 24.89
CA TYR A 215 21.46 -10.62 24.72
C TYR A 215 22.31 -10.69 26.00
N ALA A 216 23.62 -10.82 25.85
CA ALA A 216 24.54 -10.77 26.99
C ALA A 216 24.58 -9.34 27.56
N ALA A 217 24.25 -9.18 28.85
CA ALA A 217 24.18 -7.88 29.52
C ALA A 217 25.49 -7.06 29.45
N SER A 218 26.64 -7.74 29.45
CA SER A 218 27.97 -7.11 29.31
C SER A 218 28.19 -6.46 27.94
N ALA A 219 27.56 -6.98 26.87
CA ALA A 219 27.70 -6.43 25.52
C ALA A 219 26.92 -5.10 25.34
N LEU A 220 25.82 -4.92 26.07
CA LEU A 220 25.07 -3.65 26.07
C LEU A 220 25.81 -2.53 26.81
N ALA A 221 26.62 -2.87 27.81
CA ALA A 221 27.46 -1.89 28.52
C ALA A 221 28.52 -1.24 27.61
N THR A 222 28.97 -1.96 26.58
CA THR A 222 29.87 -1.43 25.54
C THR A 222 29.15 -0.70 24.40
N GLY A 223 27.84 -0.48 24.53
CA GLY A 223 27.04 0.34 23.61
C GLY A 223 26.36 -0.41 22.47
N LEU A 224 26.73 -1.66 22.18
CA LEU A 224 26.09 -2.48 21.13
C LEU A 224 26.25 -3.98 21.40
N ALA A 225 25.13 -4.70 21.40
CA ALA A 225 25.06 -6.15 21.48
C ALA A 225 24.42 -6.73 20.21
N PHE A 226 24.59 -8.03 19.99
CA PHE A 226 23.98 -8.74 18.87
C PHE A 226 23.12 -9.89 19.39
N GLY A 227 21.96 -10.08 18.75
CA GLY A 227 21.04 -11.16 19.09
C GLY A 227 21.54 -12.50 18.56
N ALA A 228 20.70 -13.53 18.68
CA ALA A 228 20.95 -14.79 18.01
C ALA A 228 21.01 -14.60 16.48
N GLY A 229 21.83 -15.41 15.81
CA GLY A 229 21.92 -15.40 14.35
C GLY A 229 20.63 -15.93 13.74
N ILE A 230 20.06 -15.14 12.84
CA ILE A 230 18.84 -15.49 12.09
C ILE A 230 19.28 -15.96 10.70
N ALA A 231 19.01 -17.23 10.41
CA ALA A 231 19.21 -17.78 9.08
C ALA A 231 18.25 -17.09 8.09
N ILE A 232 18.81 -16.49 7.05
CA ILE A 232 18.08 -15.80 5.99
C ILE A 232 18.14 -16.60 4.69
N THR A 233 17.08 -16.49 3.90
CA THR A 233 17.02 -17.08 2.56
C THR A 233 17.10 -15.98 1.51
N ASN A 234 17.75 -16.25 0.38
CA ASN A 234 17.78 -15.32 -0.76
C ASN A 234 16.38 -14.94 -1.28
N SER A 235 15.36 -15.73 -0.94
CA SER A 235 13.96 -15.49 -1.30
C SER A 235 13.26 -14.46 -0.43
N LEU A 236 13.75 -14.15 0.79
CA LEU A 236 13.17 -13.15 1.69
C LEU A 236 14.15 -12.03 2.06
N TRP A 237 15.36 -12.05 1.48
CA TRP A 237 16.44 -11.14 1.86
C TRP A 237 17.17 -10.56 0.64
N GLY A 238 17.76 -9.37 0.84
CA GLY A 238 18.63 -8.75 -0.15
C GLY A 238 17.89 -8.31 -1.42
N TRP A 239 16.58 -8.08 -1.33
CA TRP A 239 15.80 -7.54 -2.44
C TRP A 239 15.99 -6.04 -2.60
N GLY A 240 16.45 -5.32 -1.57
CA GLY A 240 16.61 -3.88 -1.59
C GLY A 240 17.80 -3.41 -0.77
N GLN A 241 18.39 -2.30 -1.21
CA GLN A 241 19.51 -1.63 -0.56
C GLN A 241 19.34 -0.11 -0.68
N PRO A 242 19.77 0.67 0.33
CA PRO A 242 19.81 2.11 0.19
C PRO A 242 20.81 2.50 -0.91
N ASN A 243 20.41 3.38 -1.79
CA ASN A 243 21.29 4.09 -2.70
C ASN A 243 21.71 5.39 -2.02
N TRP A 244 22.75 5.29 -1.18
CA TRP A 244 23.16 6.40 -0.33
C TRP A 244 23.49 7.68 -1.11
N GLY A 245 24.09 7.56 -2.29
CA GLY A 245 24.43 8.71 -3.14
C GLY A 245 23.22 9.39 -3.81
N ALA A 246 22.14 8.64 -4.09
CA ALA A 246 20.94 9.19 -4.73
C ALA A 246 19.80 9.51 -3.75
N GLY A 247 19.95 9.16 -2.47
CA GLY A 247 18.92 9.39 -1.45
C GLY A 247 17.64 8.57 -1.68
N ASN A 248 17.74 7.41 -2.33
CA ASN A 248 16.61 6.52 -2.57
C ASN A 248 16.94 5.06 -2.26
N VAL A 249 16.01 4.14 -2.51
CA VAL A 249 16.22 2.70 -2.33
C VAL A 249 16.24 2.00 -3.68
N ASN A 250 17.33 1.28 -3.95
CA ASN A 250 17.43 0.39 -5.10
C ASN A 250 16.84 -0.97 -4.75
N ILE A 251 16.24 -1.63 -5.74
CA ILE A 251 15.70 -2.98 -5.61
C ILE A 251 16.23 -3.90 -6.70
N ASN A 252 16.48 -5.14 -6.32
CA ASN A 252 16.56 -6.24 -7.25
C ASN A 252 15.14 -6.70 -7.57
N ALA A 253 14.57 -6.20 -8.68
CA ALA A 253 13.21 -6.49 -9.10
C ALA A 253 12.90 -7.99 -9.17
N SER A 254 13.85 -8.83 -9.62
CA SER A 254 13.67 -10.28 -9.68
C SER A 254 13.53 -10.90 -8.29
N ARG A 255 14.37 -10.51 -7.33
CA ARG A 255 14.26 -10.97 -5.94
C ARG A 255 13.00 -10.43 -5.26
N PHE A 256 12.71 -9.14 -5.42
CA PHE A 256 11.54 -8.49 -4.83
C PHE A 256 10.24 -9.15 -5.27
N ASN A 257 10.08 -9.33 -6.59
CA ASN A 257 8.89 -9.98 -7.11
C ASN A 257 8.86 -11.48 -6.79
N GLY A 258 10.04 -12.13 -6.67
CA GLY A 258 10.19 -13.53 -6.30
C GLY A 258 9.72 -13.86 -4.86
N ILE A 259 9.69 -12.88 -3.95
CA ILE A 259 9.06 -13.04 -2.62
C ILE A 259 7.58 -13.41 -2.74
N ASN A 260 6.95 -13.01 -3.86
CA ASN A 260 5.58 -13.36 -4.21
C ASN A 260 5.55 -14.35 -5.40
N ALA A 261 6.46 -15.33 -5.45
CA ALA A 261 6.67 -16.24 -6.59
C ALA A 261 5.38 -16.82 -7.20
N ASN A 262 4.43 -17.28 -6.38
CA ASN A 262 3.16 -17.84 -6.88
C ASN A 262 2.25 -16.79 -7.55
N ARG A 263 2.44 -15.51 -7.22
CA ARG A 263 1.76 -14.38 -7.85
C ARG A 263 2.60 -13.72 -8.94
N TYR A 264 3.89 -14.03 -9.04
CA TYR A 264 4.81 -13.38 -9.98
C TYR A 264 4.41 -13.54 -11.44
N ASN A 265 4.04 -14.76 -11.85
CA ASN A 265 3.58 -15.00 -13.22
C ASN A 265 2.30 -14.20 -13.52
N ASN A 266 1.43 -14.03 -12.53
CA ASN A 266 0.22 -13.22 -12.63
C ASN A 266 0.55 -11.71 -12.66
N PHE A 267 1.53 -11.26 -11.87
CA PHE A 267 2.01 -9.88 -11.87
C PHE A 267 2.69 -9.49 -13.18
N ARG A 268 3.53 -10.37 -13.75
CA ARG A 268 4.12 -10.16 -15.08
C ARG A 268 3.04 -10.10 -16.16
N ALA A 269 2.07 -11.01 -16.13
CA ALA A 269 0.99 -11.05 -17.12
C ALA A 269 0.08 -9.82 -17.07
N ASN A 270 -0.15 -9.25 -15.88
CA ASN A 270 -1.02 -8.07 -15.70
C ASN A 270 -0.27 -6.73 -15.62
N GLY A 271 1.04 -6.70 -15.87
CA GLY A 271 1.85 -5.47 -15.78
C GLY A 271 2.02 -4.90 -14.36
N ALA A 272 1.76 -5.70 -13.33
CA ALA A 272 1.88 -5.32 -11.91
C ALA A 272 3.24 -5.70 -11.29
N ALA A 273 4.11 -6.38 -12.04
CA ALA A 273 5.45 -6.70 -11.58
C ALA A 273 6.30 -5.42 -11.50
N VAL A 274 7.11 -5.28 -10.45
CA VAL A 274 8.02 -4.14 -10.35
C VAL A 274 9.09 -4.29 -11.43
N THR A 275 9.22 -3.28 -12.29
CA THR A 275 10.17 -3.23 -13.40
C THR A 275 11.28 -2.20 -13.20
N SER A 276 11.09 -1.25 -12.27
CA SER A 276 12.09 -0.24 -11.92
C SER A 276 13.16 -0.81 -11.01
N GLY A 277 14.39 -0.31 -11.15
CA GLY A 277 15.48 -0.57 -10.20
C GLY A 277 15.33 0.16 -8.86
N ASN A 278 14.28 0.97 -8.69
CA ASN A 278 14.01 1.73 -7.47
C ASN A 278 12.75 1.19 -6.78
N TRP A 279 12.75 1.20 -5.45
CA TRP A 279 11.58 0.85 -4.64
C TRP A 279 10.45 1.87 -4.84
N GLN A 280 9.21 1.38 -4.88
CA GLN A 280 8.02 2.21 -4.99
C GLN A 280 6.96 1.74 -4.01
N HIS A 281 6.30 2.69 -3.36
CA HIS A 281 5.17 2.42 -2.48
C HIS A 281 3.93 2.02 -3.27
N ASN A 282 3.24 0.98 -2.81
CA ASN A 282 1.96 0.54 -3.35
C ASN A 282 0.82 0.84 -2.35
N PRO A 283 -0.02 1.86 -2.59
CA PRO A 283 -1.11 2.24 -1.67
C PRO A 283 -2.11 1.11 -1.36
N ASP A 284 -2.25 0.12 -2.24
CA ASP A 284 -3.17 -1.01 -2.03
C ASP A 284 -2.78 -1.83 -0.78
N HIS A 285 -1.47 -2.01 -0.53
CA HIS A 285 -0.95 -2.70 0.66
C HIS A 285 -1.13 -1.91 1.95
N ARG A 286 -1.41 -0.60 1.86
CA ARG A 286 -1.74 0.20 3.04
C ARG A 286 -3.17 -0.06 3.55
N ARG A 287 -4.01 -0.76 2.76
CA ARG A 287 -5.33 -1.27 3.15
C ARG A 287 -6.26 -0.20 3.74
N GLY A 288 -6.20 1.00 3.17
CA GLY A 288 -7.04 2.13 3.57
C GLY A 288 -6.61 2.85 4.84
N VAL A 289 -5.49 2.47 5.48
CA VAL A 289 -4.93 3.26 6.58
C VAL A 289 -4.57 4.65 6.05
N ALA A 290 -5.11 5.69 6.67
CA ALA A 290 -4.90 7.06 6.22
C ALA A 290 -3.42 7.47 6.26
N TYR A 291 -3.06 8.42 5.41
CA TYR A 291 -1.80 9.16 5.53
C TYR A 291 -2.09 10.43 6.32
N ALA A 292 -1.43 10.63 7.46
CA ALA A 292 -1.57 11.85 8.26
C ALA A 292 -0.96 13.04 7.51
N ASN A 293 0.23 12.86 6.92
CA ASN A 293 0.88 13.87 6.08
C ASN A 293 0.01 14.23 4.84
N PRO A 294 -0.44 15.50 4.71
CA PRO A 294 -1.25 15.95 3.58
C PRO A 294 -0.58 15.80 2.21
N GLN A 295 0.74 15.97 2.12
CA GLN A 295 1.49 15.84 0.85
C GLN A 295 1.50 14.38 0.39
N VAL A 296 1.84 13.47 1.30
CA VAL A 296 1.81 12.01 1.03
C VAL A 296 0.38 11.59 0.68
N ARG A 297 -0.62 12.07 1.43
CA ARG A 297 -2.03 11.79 1.14
C ARG A 297 -2.42 12.26 -0.25
N GLN A 298 -1.95 13.42 -0.70
CA GLN A 298 -2.24 13.96 -2.04
C GLN A 298 -1.58 13.12 -3.14
N GLN A 299 -0.34 12.69 -2.93
CA GLN A 299 0.42 11.88 -3.87
C GLN A 299 -0.18 10.48 -4.04
N TYR A 300 -0.62 9.86 -2.95
CA TYR A 300 -1.14 8.49 -2.92
C TYR A 300 -2.66 8.42 -2.75
N ARG A 301 -3.40 9.46 -3.20
CA ARG A 301 -4.87 9.45 -3.13
C ARG A 301 -5.42 8.23 -3.87
N PRO A 302 -6.33 7.46 -3.25
CA PRO A 302 -7.06 6.42 -3.94
C PRO A 302 -7.88 7.01 -5.12
N GLY A 303 -7.34 6.90 -6.33
CA GLY A 303 -8.08 7.02 -7.58
C GLY A 303 -8.45 8.43 -8.09
N THR A 304 -7.45 9.21 -8.48
CA THR A 304 -7.60 10.19 -9.59
C THR A 304 -6.84 9.81 -10.86
N GLY A 305 -6.01 8.75 -10.83
CA GLY A 305 -5.29 8.23 -11.99
C GLY A 305 -6.02 7.05 -12.64
N ALA A 306 -6.07 7.04 -13.97
CA ALA A 306 -6.57 6.00 -14.89
C ALA A 306 -8.09 5.73 -14.98
N ASN A 307 -8.86 5.75 -13.89
CA ASN A 307 -10.29 5.38 -13.92
C ASN A 307 -11.28 6.51 -13.60
N SER A 308 -10.84 7.78 -13.56
CA SER A 308 -11.73 8.94 -13.42
C SER A 308 -12.62 9.10 -14.66
N ALA A 309 -12.05 9.04 -15.86
CA ALA A 309 -12.80 9.12 -17.12
C ALA A 309 -13.85 7.99 -17.28
N GLN A 310 -13.54 6.78 -16.80
CA GLN A 310 -14.49 5.67 -16.80
C GLN A 310 -15.54 5.79 -15.69
N ARG A 311 -15.21 6.33 -14.50
CA ARG A 311 -16.21 6.63 -13.45
C ARG A 311 -17.12 7.81 -13.83
N GLU A 312 -16.61 8.79 -14.56
CA GLU A 312 -17.40 9.89 -15.13
C GLU A 312 -18.39 9.38 -16.20
N ALA A 313 -18.02 8.33 -16.95
CA ALA A 313 -18.94 7.65 -17.87
C ALA A 313 -20.05 6.84 -17.17
N PHE A 314 -19.85 6.43 -15.91
CA PHE A 314 -20.87 5.73 -15.09
C PHE A 314 -21.70 6.67 -14.22
N ARG A 315 -21.24 7.90 -13.95
CA ARG A 315 -22.02 8.96 -13.31
C ARG A 315 -22.80 9.70 -14.38
N GLY A 316 -23.91 9.08 -14.81
CA GLY A 316 -24.75 9.53 -15.92
C GLY A 316 -24.81 11.05 -16.07
N ARG A 317 -24.15 11.57 -17.10
CA ARG A 317 -24.50 12.89 -17.63
C ARG A 317 -25.92 12.76 -18.14
N ALA A 318 -26.87 13.36 -17.44
CA ALA A 318 -28.07 13.84 -18.11
C ALA A 318 -27.58 14.78 -19.21
N ALA A 319 -27.79 14.38 -20.47
CA ALA A 319 -27.54 15.27 -21.60
C ALA A 319 -28.32 16.57 -21.36
N PRO A 320 -27.69 17.75 -21.44
CA PRO A 320 -28.44 18.99 -21.49
C PRO A 320 -29.29 18.94 -22.76
N GLY A 321 -30.61 18.82 -22.58
CA GLY A 321 -31.55 19.00 -23.66
C GLY A 321 -31.43 20.42 -24.18
N THR A 322 -31.03 20.57 -25.43
CA THR A 322 -31.25 21.78 -26.21
C THR A 322 -32.22 21.46 -27.33
N SER A 323 -33.42 22.00 -27.12
CA SER A 323 -34.57 22.05 -27.99
C SER A 323 -34.20 22.45 -29.42
N ASN A 324 -34.59 21.64 -30.40
CA ASN A 324 -34.86 22.08 -31.77
C ASN A 324 -35.84 21.10 -32.41
N ILE A 325 -37.11 21.23 -32.06
CA ILE A 325 -38.22 20.66 -32.82
C ILE A 325 -38.98 21.85 -33.39
N GLY A 326 -38.60 22.22 -34.61
CA GLY A 326 -39.27 23.24 -35.40
C GLY A 326 -39.06 22.92 -36.87
N GLN A 327 -40.17 22.86 -37.61
CA GLN A 327 -40.28 22.65 -39.06
C GLN A 327 -40.21 21.20 -39.55
N ASN A 328 -41.36 20.54 -39.59
CA ASN A 328 -41.96 20.31 -40.91
C ASN A 328 -43.48 20.20 -40.81
N ARG A 329 -44.18 21.07 -41.54
CA ARG A 329 -45.62 21.06 -41.72
C ARG A 329 -45.94 20.19 -42.93
N GLN A 330 -46.80 19.19 -42.76
CA GLN A 330 -47.76 18.76 -43.78
C GLN A 330 -48.82 17.87 -43.12
N ALA A 331 -50.04 18.40 -43.08
CA ALA A 331 -51.26 17.64 -42.80
C ALA A 331 -51.63 16.79 -44.03
N PRO A 332 -52.46 15.74 -43.91
CA PRO A 332 -53.90 15.99 -43.87
C PRO A 332 -54.72 15.11 -42.90
N THR A 333 -55.74 15.78 -42.37
CA THR A 333 -57.07 15.35 -41.93
C THR A 333 -57.52 13.93 -42.33
N ARG A 334 -58.02 13.15 -41.35
CA ARG A 334 -59.32 12.46 -41.42
C ARG A 334 -59.83 11.99 -40.05
N ARG A 335 -61.15 12.00 -39.93
CA ARG A 335 -62.01 12.03 -38.73
C ARG A 335 -62.82 10.72 -38.62
N GLY A 336 -63.06 10.26 -37.39
CA GLY A 336 -64.03 9.19 -37.04
C GLY A 336 -63.49 7.77 -37.31
N ASN A 337 -63.84 6.71 -36.58
CA ASN A 337 -65.11 6.37 -35.93
C ASN A 337 -64.90 5.23 -34.88
N ALA A 338 -65.91 5.01 -34.03
CA ALA A 338 -65.94 4.00 -32.95
C ALA A 338 -66.41 2.60 -33.40
N GLY A 339 -66.18 1.58 -32.54
CA GLY A 339 -66.76 0.22 -32.58
C GLY A 339 -65.94 -0.80 -33.40
N THR A 340 -65.80 -2.08 -33.09
CA THR A 340 -66.58 -3.02 -32.27
C THR A 340 -65.75 -4.28 -31.95
N ILE A 341 -66.11 -4.97 -30.88
CA ILE A 341 -65.72 -6.34 -30.52
C ILE A 341 -66.18 -7.32 -31.61
N GLN A 342 -65.34 -8.26 -32.04
CA GLN A 342 -65.78 -9.59 -32.49
C GLN A 342 -64.64 -10.62 -32.44
N ARG A 343 -64.88 -11.71 -31.70
CA ARG A 343 -64.16 -12.99 -31.74
C ARG A 343 -65.09 -13.99 -32.45
N PRO A 344 -64.62 -14.91 -33.31
CA PRO A 344 -64.47 -16.33 -32.93
C PRO A 344 -63.28 -17.04 -33.67
N ASN A 345 -62.47 -17.88 -33.02
CA ASN A 345 -62.59 -19.33 -32.75
C ASN A 345 -61.89 -20.27 -33.78
N ALA A 346 -61.12 -21.20 -33.22
CA ALA A 346 -60.75 -22.57 -33.65
C ALA A 346 -59.83 -22.87 -34.85
N GLY A 347 -58.89 -23.79 -34.61
CA GLY A 347 -58.11 -24.55 -35.61
C GLY A 347 -56.63 -24.70 -35.22
N ALA A 348 -56.27 -25.61 -34.29
CA ALA A 348 -55.83 -26.99 -34.55
C ALA A 348 -54.54 -27.13 -35.39
N GLY A 349 -53.54 -27.84 -34.85
CA GLY A 349 -52.51 -28.49 -35.67
C GLY A 349 -51.05 -28.34 -35.23
N ASN A 350 -50.61 -29.29 -34.42
CA ASN A 350 -49.30 -29.97 -34.40
C ASN A 350 -48.01 -29.24 -34.86
N ARG A 351 -47.06 -29.17 -33.91
CA ARG A 351 -45.60 -29.17 -34.17
C ARG A 351 -45.15 -30.54 -34.70
N PRO A 352 -44.08 -30.60 -35.51
CA PRO A 352 -42.85 -31.13 -34.94
C PRO A 352 -41.55 -30.45 -35.39
N ASN A 353 -40.65 -30.40 -34.40
CA ASN A 353 -39.20 -30.50 -34.34
C ASN A 353 -38.25 -30.05 -35.47
N ILE A 354 -37.16 -29.49 -34.94
CA ILE A 354 -35.95 -28.91 -35.52
C ILE A 354 -35.06 -29.97 -36.18
N ARG A 355 -34.46 -29.63 -37.34
CA ARG A 355 -33.22 -30.23 -37.84
C ARG A 355 -32.36 -29.17 -38.55
N SER A 356 -31.12 -29.07 -38.11
CA SER A 356 -30.05 -28.21 -38.65
C SER A 356 -29.77 -28.47 -40.14
N PRO A 357 -29.26 -27.48 -40.89
CA PRO A 357 -28.56 -27.73 -42.14
C PRO A 357 -27.04 -27.73 -41.92
N ALA A 358 -26.41 -28.81 -42.37
CA ALA A 358 -25.03 -28.82 -42.85
C ALA A 358 -25.06 -28.81 -44.41
N GLY A 359 -24.08 -28.15 -45.02
CA GLY A 359 -23.79 -28.16 -46.45
C GLY A 359 -23.14 -26.83 -46.86
N GLY A 360 -22.04 -26.77 -47.63
CA GLY A 360 -21.27 -27.80 -48.33
C GLY A 360 -20.27 -27.15 -49.30
N GLY A 361 -19.47 -27.99 -49.96
CA GLY A 361 -18.58 -27.69 -51.11
C GLY A 361 -17.16 -27.32 -50.70
N GLY A 362 -16.07 -28.00 -51.08
CA GLY A 362 -15.67 -28.68 -52.34
C GLY A 362 -14.23 -28.16 -52.61
N THR A 363 -13.21 -28.84 -53.12
CA THR A 363 -13.04 -30.00 -54.00
C THR A 363 -11.55 -30.39 -54.03
N ALA A 364 -11.26 -31.70 -54.27
CA ALA A 364 -10.13 -32.27 -55.06
C ALA A 364 -8.66 -32.00 -54.62
N GLN A 365 -7.66 -32.90 -54.69
CA GLN A 365 -7.53 -34.26 -55.22
C GLN A 365 -6.06 -34.73 -55.02
N ALA A 366 -5.86 -36.05 -54.88
CA ALA A 366 -4.63 -36.83 -55.16
C ALA A 366 -3.38 -36.68 -54.26
N LEU A 367 -2.49 -37.67 -54.03
CA LEU A 367 -2.34 -39.11 -54.28
C LEU A 367 -1.07 -39.54 -53.50
N ARG A 368 -1.10 -40.72 -52.84
CA ARG A 368 -0.04 -41.76 -52.62
C ARG A 368 1.42 -41.35 -52.29
N ASN A 369 1.98 -41.84 -51.17
CA ASN A 369 2.83 -43.06 -51.08
C ASN A 369 3.64 -43.15 -49.74
N SER A 370 3.64 -44.36 -49.17
CA SER A 370 4.43 -45.07 -48.10
C SER A 370 5.92 -44.72 -47.83
N PRO A 371 6.66 -45.41 -46.90
CA PRO A 371 6.35 -45.91 -45.53
C PRO A 371 7.56 -45.87 -44.51
N ARG A 372 7.36 -46.48 -43.32
CA ARG A 372 8.35 -47.14 -42.40
C ARG A 372 9.30 -46.24 -41.58
N THR A 373 9.27 -46.35 -40.25
CA THR A 373 10.02 -47.38 -39.51
C THR A 373 9.41 -47.65 -38.13
N GLY A 374 9.38 -48.93 -37.74
CA GLY A 374 8.97 -49.41 -36.41
C GLY A 374 10.14 -50.06 -35.67
N GLY A 375 9.86 -50.49 -34.43
CA GLY A 375 10.74 -51.29 -33.56
C GLY A 375 10.56 -50.86 -32.10
N GLU A 376 9.61 -51.44 -31.36
CA GLU A 376 9.82 -52.53 -30.37
C GLU A 376 10.34 -51.99 -29.00
N GLY A 377 9.81 -52.36 -27.82
CA GLY A 377 8.79 -53.33 -27.46
C GLY A 377 8.37 -53.22 -25.97
N ARG A 378 7.15 -53.71 -25.73
CA ARG A 378 6.60 -54.45 -24.56
C ARG A 378 7.28 -54.30 -23.18
N PHE A 379 6.48 -53.89 -22.20
CA PHE A 379 6.24 -54.70 -21.00
C PHE A 379 4.78 -54.52 -20.49
N SER A 380 4.14 -55.67 -20.30
CA SER A 380 2.89 -55.94 -19.57
C SER A 380 3.02 -55.45 -18.12
N GLY A 381 2.01 -54.92 -17.44
CA GLY A 381 0.71 -55.51 -17.19
C GLY A 381 0.66 -56.02 -15.74
N ALA A 382 0.11 -55.22 -14.82
CA ALA A 382 -0.44 -55.68 -13.54
C ALA A 382 -1.47 -54.65 -13.06
N GLY A 383 -2.75 -55.02 -13.15
CA GLY A 383 -3.85 -54.25 -12.61
C GLY A 383 -4.00 -54.45 -11.10
N SER A 384 -4.56 -53.46 -10.43
CA SER A 384 -5.34 -53.67 -9.21
C SER A 384 -6.41 -52.60 -9.08
N GLN A 385 -7.57 -53.06 -8.62
CA GLN A 385 -8.88 -52.45 -8.67
C GLN A 385 -9.10 -51.40 -7.55
N ASN A 386 -9.75 -50.31 -7.95
CA ASN A 386 -10.95 -49.74 -7.33
C ASN A 386 -10.99 -49.58 -5.79
N ARG A 387 -10.86 -48.33 -5.31
CA ARG A 387 -11.62 -47.84 -4.15
C ARG A 387 -12.18 -46.45 -4.43
N ARG A 388 -13.51 -46.39 -4.50
CA ARG A 388 -14.31 -45.15 -4.37
C ARG A 388 -14.30 -44.72 -2.90
N ALA A 389 -13.98 -43.46 -2.63
CA ALA A 389 -14.44 -42.77 -1.43
C ALA A 389 -14.46 -41.25 -1.68
N SER A 390 -15.68 -40.73 -1.68
CA SER A 390 -16.14 -39.36 -1.44
C SER A 390 -15.10 -38.32 -1.01
N ALA A 391 -14.95 -37.26 -1.81
CA ALA A 391 -14.40 -35.98 -1.37
C ALA A 391 -15.46 -34.90 -1.61
N GLY A 392 -16.02 -34.38 -0.53
CA GLY A 392 -16.91 -33.23 -0.53
C GLY A 392 -16.14 -31.97 -0.92
N ALA A 393 -16.63 -31.28 -1.95
CA ALA A 393 -16.14 -29.98 -2.38
C ALA A 393 -16.71 -28.87 -1.47
N PRO A 394 -15.91 -27.91 -0.97
CA PRO A 394 -16.46 -26.72 -0.35
C PRO A 394 -17.03 -25.79 -1.44
N ALA A 395 -18.31 -25.47 -1.30
CA ALA A 395 -19.02 -24.49 -2.09
C ALA A 395 -18.70 -23.07 -1.59
N PHE A 396 -17.80 -22.37 -2.29
CA PHE A 396 -17.91 -20.92 -2.54
C PHE A 396 -16.91 -20.51 -3.62
N GLN A 397 -17.28 -20.64 -4.89
CA GLN A 397 -16.49 -20.07 -5.97
C GLN A 397 -17.40 -19.67 -7.12
N SER A 398 -18.08 -18.52 -6.96
CA SER A 398 -18.55 -17.70 -8.07
C SER A 398 -19.14 -16.39 -7.54
N ILE A 399 -18.29 -15.40 -7.26
CA ILE A 399 -18.71 -13.99 -7.39
C ILE A 399 -17.73 -13.37 -8.37
N GLY A 400 -18.04 -13.58 -9.63
CA GLY A 400 -17.25 -13.10 -10.75
C GLY A 400 -18.05 -13.19 -12.03
N ASN A 401 -19.28 -12.65 -12.04
CA ASN A 401 -20.03 -12.39 -13.27
C ASN A 401 -21.14 -11.37 -13.00
N GLY A 402 -20.86 -10.09 -13.30
CA GLY A 402 -21.78 -8.96 -13.17
C GLY A 402 -23.01 -8.99 -14.10
N ALA A 403 -23.19 -10.06 -14.88
CA ALA A 403 -24.38 -10.28 -15.70
C ALA A 403 -25.56 -10.87 -14.90
N GLY A 404 -25.30 -11.69 -13.86
CA GLY A 404 -26.35 -12.33 -13.07
C GLY A 404 -27.10 -11.38 -12.12
N ALA A 405 -26.40 -10.39 -11.56
CA ALA A 405 -26.98 -9.40 -10.67
C ALA A 405 -27.99 -8.47 -11.36
N ARG A 406 -27.88 -8.28 -12.68
CA ARG A 406 -28.83 -7.46 -13.46
C ARG A 406 -30.17 -8.16 -13.69
N ALA A 407 -30.17 -9.48 -13.83
CA ALA A 407 -31.40 -10.25 -14.00
C ALA A 407 -32.23 -10.31 -12.71
N GLN A 408 -31.57 -10.47 -11.55
CA GLN A 408 -32.23 -10.50 -10.24
C GLN A 408 -32.75 -9.11 -9.81
N ALA A 409 -32.04 -8.03 -10.15
CA ALA A 409 -32.50 -6.67 -9.89
C ALA A 409 -33.69 -6.24 -10.77
N ALA A 410 -33.78 -6.75 -12.01
CA ALA A 410 -34.93 -6.52 -12.88
C ALA A 410 -36.18 -7.28 -12.40
N GLN A 411 -36.02 -8.52 -11.92
CA GLN A 411 -37.11 -9.30 -11.35
C GLN A 411 -37.65 -8.68 -10.05
N GLY A 412 -36.78 -8.17 -9.17
CA GLY A 412 -37.21 -7.50 -7.93
C GLY A 412 -37.97 -6.18 -8.15
N ARG A 413 -37.78 -5.49 -9.29
CA ARG A 413 -38.54 -4.28 -9.66
C ARG A 413 -39.93 -4.61 -10.21
N ALA A 414 -40.08 -5.72 -10.92
CA ALA A 414 -41.38 -6.19 -11.41
C ALA A 414 -42.31 -6.63 -10.25
N SER A 415 -41.76 -7.25 -9.20
CA SER A 415 -42.53 -7.68 -8.02
C SER A 415 -43.01 -6.53 -7.12
N ARG A 416 -42.38 -5.35 -7.19
CA ARG A 416 -42.80 -4.16 -6.42
C ARG A 416 -43.86 -3.33 -7.14
N ALA A 417 -43.93 -3.40 -8.46
CA ALA A 417 -44.95 -2.73 -9.26
C ALA A 417 -46.33 -3.43 -9.20
N SER A 418 -46.37 -4.73 -8.86
CA SER A 418 -47.62 -5.48 -8.72
C SER A 418 -48.27 -5.40 -7.33
N MET A 419 -47.62 -4.75 -6.35
CA MET A 419 -48.16 -4.61 -4.98
C MET A 419 -48.72 -3.22 -4.65
N SER A 420 -48.66 -2.24 -5.56
CA SER A 420 -49.16 -0.88 -5.33
C SER A 420 -50.51 -0.57 -6.01
N GLY A 421 -51.25 -1.60 -6.47
CA GLY A 421 -52.49 -1.43 -7.24
C GLY A 421 -53.80 -1.80 -6.54
N ALA A 422 -53.79 -2.23 -5.27
CA ALA A 422 -54.99 -2.73 -4.58
C ALA A 422 -55.27 -1.93 -3.29
N ALA A 423 -55.63 -0.65 -3.43
CA ALA A 423 -56.33 0.12 -2.41
C ALA A 423 -56.91 1.40 -3.02
N ARG A 424 -58.12 1.30 -3.59
CA ARG A 424 -59.15 2.37 -3.74
C ARG A 424 -60.25 1.85 -4.66
N GLY A 425 -61.47 1.77 -4.14
CA GLY A 425 -62.67 1.33 -4.85
C GLY A 425 -63.55 0.54 -3.92
#